data_AF-A0A7C7GET1-F1
#
_entry.id   AF-A0A7C7GET1-F1
#
_cell.length_a   1.000
_cell.length_b   1.000
_cell.length_c   1.000
_cell.angle_alpha   90.00
_cell.angle_beta   90.00
_cell.angle_gamma   90.00
#
_symmetry.space_group_name_H-M   'P 1'
#
loop_
_entity.id
_entity.type
_entity.pdbx_description
1 polymer ?
#
loop_
_entity_poly.entity_id
_entity_poly.type
_entity_poly.pdbx_seq_one_letter_code
_entity_poly.pdbx_strand_id
1 'polypeptide(L)'
;MSVGNWTKIVVLSIASLMLPMAFAAPTPVASAGYPQGIFGGISIEVSNLTNASTESSMADYPSIAEVYTASWCENCVLAEEGLYTAISEASGDTMTLTFHRAIGEVEDPFGVEAADHRWEARYGDASKDTVSVKRAPPTIIINGETMHAGSGGLDGEQLKPYYAESLAKPSSFSQKSATSSLSWSSEDMATGTLTWNLEAGDWLPESTTSLVFVVEASATFEEGSNGIGDYLDVVRDMIELNGNSGSMNYTLPLAWDGEDLSLVLVHQWGERPVVACCDVSPPEDGGLFGLPSIGVLWVVVGLAGAALVANNHSRKE
;
A
#
# COMPACT_ATOMS: atom_id res chain seq x y z
N MET A 1 20.56 -50.84 7.04
CA MET A 1 21.05 -49.54 6.54
C MET A 1 22.07 -49.02 7.56
N SER A 2 23.27 -48.65 7.11
CA SER A 2 24.37 -48.24 8.01
C SER A 2 24.09 -46.84 8.61
N VAL A 3 24.42 -46.66 9.89
CA VAL A 3 24.29 -45.40 10.66
C VAL A 3 24.90 -44.20 9.92
N GLY A 4 25.93 -44.43 9.09
CA GLY A 4 26.57 -43.39 8.27
C GLY A 4 25.72 -42.81 7.13
N ASN A 5 24.63 -43.45 6.73
CA ASN A 5 23.69 -42.87 5.76
C ASN A 5 22.70 -41.90 6.43
N TRP A 6 22.40 -42.08 7.71
CA TRP A 6 21.41 -41.25 8.40
C TRP A 6 21.99 -39.88 8.75
N THR A 7 23.26 -39.83 9.20
CA THR A 7 23.99 -38.58 9.44
C THR A 7 24.16 -37.76 8.16
N LYS A 8 24.41 -38.40 7.01
CA LYS A 8 24.51 -37.70 5.72
C LYS A 8 23.17 -37.10 5.28
N ILE A 9 22.07 -37.81 5.50
CA ILE A 9 20.72 -37.31 5.18
C ILE A 9 20.34 -36.15 6.09
N VAL A 10 20.61 -36.25 7.41
CA VAL A 10 20.31 -35.18 8.37
C VAL A 10 21.15 -33.92 8.10
N VAL A 11 22.44 -34.06 7.78
CA VAL A 11 23.30 -32.91 7.42
C VAL A 11 22.85 -32.27 6.11
N LEU A 12 22.41 -33.05 5.12
CA LEU A 12 21.89 -32.52 3.86
C LEU A 12 20.55 -31.79 4.05
N SER A 13 19.68 -32.30 4.93
CA SER A 13 18.41 -31.64 5.28
C SER A 13 18.62 -30.33 6.04
N ILE A 14 19.58 -30.27 6.97
CA ILE A 14 19.95 -29.03 7.69
C ILE A 14 20.63 -28.04 6.75
N ALA A 15 21.47 -28.49 5.82
CA ALA A 15 22.08 -27.63 4.81
C ALA A 15 21.05 -27.05 3.82
N SER A 16 19.98 -27.80 3.47
CA SER A 16 18.87 -27.28 2.67
C SER A 16 18.00 -26.26 3.40
N LEU A 17 17.94 -26.29 4.73
CA LEU A 17 17.27 -25.27 5.56
C LEU A 17 18.11 -23.99 5.74
N MET A 18 19.39 -24.03 5.36
CA MET A 18 20.33 -22.91 5.41
C MET A 18 20.55 -22.26 4.04
N LEU A 19 19.76 -22.63 3.00
CA LEU A 19 19.72 -21.80 1.81
C LEU A 19 19.13 -20.44 2.20
N PRO A 20 19.80 -19.32 1.91
CA PRO A 20 19.19 -18.02 2.08
C PRO A 20 17.88 -18.03 1.30
N MET A 21 16.77 -17.79 1.99
CA MET A 21 15.52 -17.46 1.32
C MET A 21 15.81 -16.16 0.57
N ALA A 22 16.05 -16.27 -0.73
CA ALA A 22 16.09 -15.12 -1.59
C ALA A 22 14.67 -14.56 -1.61
N PHE A 23 14.40 -13.60 -0.73
CA PHE A 23 13.18 -12.81 -0.80
C PHE A 23 13.26 -12.00 -2.10
N ALA A 24 12.20 -12.05 -2.90
CA ALA A 24 12.16 -11.28 -4.13
C ALA A 24 12.19 -9.79 -3.80
N ALA A 25 12.95 -9.01 -4.56
CA ALA A 25 12.93 -7.56 -4.48
C ALA A 25 11.49 -7.04 -4.69
N PRO A 26 11.12 -5.89 -4.08
CA PRO A 26 9.79 -5.31 -4.24
C PRO A 26 9.66 -4.65 -5.60
N THR A 27 9.51 -5.49 -6.62
CA THR A 27 9.32 -5.06 -8.00
C THR A 27 8.01 -4.29 -8.14
N PRO A 28 7.97 -3.24 -8.97
CA PRO A 28 6.76 -2.47 -9.20
C PRO A 28 5.66 -3.35 -9.81
N VAL A 29 4.49 -3.34 -9.18
CA VAL A 29 3.28 -4.00 -9.68
C VAL A 29 2.12 -3.00 -9.75
N ALA A 30 1.05 -3.33 -10.48
CA ALA A 30 -0.15 -2.50 -10.47
C ALA A 30 -0.79 -2.49 -9.07
N SER A 31 -1.29 -1.34 -8.63
CA SER A 31 -1.90 -1.17 -7.31
C SER A 31 -3.27 -1.85 -7.16
N ALA A 32 -3.88 -2.28 -8.26
CA ALA A 32 -5.10 -3.10 -8.32
C ALA A 32 -5.20 -3.88 -9.64
N GLY A 33 -6.14 -4.82 -9.71
CA GLY A 33 -6.51 -5.55 -10.94
C GLY A 33 -7.28 -4.73 -11.98
N TYR A 34 -7.39 -3.42 -11.80
CA TYR A 34 -8.04 -2.48 -12.72
C TYR A 34 -7.33 -1.11 -12.66
N PRO A 35 -7.44 -0.26 -13.70
CA PRO A 35 -6.83 1.08 -13.68
C PRO A 35 -7.36 1.92 -12.53
N GLN A 36 -6.47 2.42 -11.69
CA GLN A 36 -6.78 3.34 -10.61
C GLN A 36 -5.55 4.19 -10.30
N GLY A 37 -5.78 5.38 -9.74
CA GLY A 37 -4.70 6.26 -9.31
C GLY A 37 -5.20 7.37 -8.41
N ILE A 38 -4.25 8.20 -7.96
CA ILE A 38 -4.51 9.44 -7.23
C ILE A 38 -3.72 10.58 -7.87
N PHE A 39 -4.25 11.80 -7.74
CA PHE A 39 -3.58 13.03 -8.15
C PHE A 39 -4.02 14.17 -7.21
N GLY A 40 -3.43 15.35 -7.36
CA GLY A 40 -3.61 16.45 -6.41
C GLY A 40 -2.39 16.53 -5.50
N GLY A 41 -2.58 16.39 -4.19
CA GLY A 41 -1.48 16.48 -3.22
C GLY A 41 -1.12 17.93 -2.88
N ILE A 42 -2.04 18.88 -3.13
CA ILE A 42 -1.88 20.25 -2.64
C ILE A 42 -2.11 20.26 -1.13
N SER A 43 -1.32 21.04 -0.41
CA SER A 43 -1.39 21.09 1.04
C SER A 43 -1.42 22.52 1.59
N ILE A 44 -2.00 22.66 2.78
CA ILE A 44 -1.94 23.86 3.60
C ILE A 44 -1.56 23.47 5.03
N GLU A 45 -0.60 24.19 5.62
CA GLU A 45 -0.36 24.13 7.06
C GLU A 45 -1.54 24.77 7.79
N VAL A 46 -1.99 24.17 8.89
CA VAL A 46 -3.16 24.65 9.64
C VAL A 46 -2.92 24.84 11.13
N SER A 47 -1.82 24.31 11.67
CA SER A 47 -1.44 24.51 13.06
C SER A 47 -1.26 25.99 13.39
N ASN A 48 -1.91 26.45 14.46
CA ASN A 48 -1.88 27.83 14.91
C ASN A 48 -2.26 28.89 13.85
N LEU A 49 -3.01 28.48 12.84
CA LEU A 49 -3.50 29.37 11.79
C LEU A 49 -5.02 29.47 11.83
N THR A 50 -5.50 30.71 11.73
CA THR A 50 -6.93 31.00 11.60
C THR A 50 -7.39 30.95 10.16
N ASN A 51 -6.49 31.11 9.18
CA ASN A 51 -6.82 31.06 7.76
C ASN A 51 -5.62 30.54 6.97
N ALA A 52 -5.86 29.61 6.06
CA ALA A 52 -4.87 29.12 5.10
C ALA A 52 -5.57 28.74 3.79
N SER A 53 -4.90 28.93 2.66
CA SER A 53 -5.45 28.57 1.35
C SER A 53 -4.35 28.31 0.34
N THR A 54 -4.59 27.36 -0.56
CA THR A 54 -3.74 27.09 -1.70
C THR A 54 -4.57 26.75 -2.93
N GLU A 55 -4.02 27.01 -4.10
CA GLU A 55 -4.59 26.65 -5.40
C GLU A 55 -3.44 26.24 -6.31
N SER A 56 -3.60 25.12 -7.02
CA SER A 56 -2.58 24.63 -7.94
C SER A 56 -3.21 23.96 -9.15
N SER A 57 -2.45 23.92 -10.24
CA SER A 57 -2.84 23.27 -11.48
C SER A 57 -2.19 21.89 -11.59
N MET A 58 -2.77 21.00 -12.41
CA MET A 58 -2.25 19.65 -12.65
C MET A 58 -0.77 19.63 -13.08
N ALA A 59 -0.30 20.68 -13.76
CA ALA A 59 1.09 20.77 -14.20
C ALA A 59 2.08 20.93 -13.02
N ASP A 60 1.59 21.43 -11.88
CA ASP A 60 2.36 21.74 -10.68
C ASP A 60 2.00 20.79 -9.51
N TYR A 61 1.20 19.76 -9.74
CA TYR A 61 0.91 18.77 -8.70
C TYR A 61 2.14 17.92 -8.39
N PRO A 62 2.44 17.69 -7.10
CA PRO A 62 3.48 16.74 -6.73
C PRO A 62 3.07 15.31 -7.12
N SER A 63 4.07 14.42 -7.22
CA SER A 63 3.77 12.99 -7.11
C SER A 63 3.27 12.68 -5.71
N ILE A 64 2.47 11.63 -5.54
CA ILE A 64 1.99 11.23 -4.21
C ILE A 64 2.57 9.86 -3.87
N ALA A 65 3.26 9.76 -2.75
CA ALA A 65 3.76 8.51 -2.19
C ALA A 65 2.95 8.15 -0.95
N GLU A 66 2.15 7.09 -1.02
CA GLU A 66 1.43 6.55 0.13
C GLU A 66 2.25 5.41 0.73
N VAL A 67 2.72 5.58 1.97
CA VAL A 67 3.60 4.63 2.68
C VAL A 67 2.78 3.92 3.73
N TYR A 68 2.70 2.59 3.69
CA TYR A 68 2.06 1.79 4.73
C TYR A 68 3.11 1.11 5.59
N THR A 69 3.14 1.49 6.85
CA THR A 69 4.23 1.20 7.79
C THR A 69 3.69 0.77 9.16
N ALA A 70 4.62 0.46 10.06
CA ALA A 70 4.32 0.32 11.48
C ALA A 70 5.52 0.68 12.36
N SER A 71 5.27 1.18 13.57
CA SER A 71 6.31 1.52 14.57
C SER A 71 7.16 0.33 15.03
N TRP A 72 6.68 -0.90 14.83
CA TRP A 72 7.39 -2.13 15.14
C TRP A 72 8.12 -2.75 13.93
N CYS A 73 7.94 -2.17 12.73
CA CYS A 73 8.43 -2.75 11.49
C CYS A 73 9.87 -2.31 11.18
N GLU A 74 10.85 -3.13 11.53
CA GLU A 74 12.28 -2.87 11.24
C GLU A 74 12.57 -2.76 9.73
N ASN A 75 11.91 -3.56 8.90
CA ASN A 75 12.08 -3.50 7.44
C ASN A 75 11.48 -2.23 6.82
N CYS A 76 10.60 -1.54 7.53
CA CYS A 76 9.98 -0.30 7.04
C CYS A 76 10.98 0.85 7.07
N VAL A 77 11.87 0.88 8.06
CA VAL A 77 12.95 1.86 8.16
C VAL A 77 13.76 1.93 6.87
N LEU A 78 14.16 0.76 6.35
CA LEU A 78 14.98 0.67 5.13
C LEU A 78 14.20 1.05 3.87
N ALA A 79 12.91 0.69 3.81
CA ALA A 79 12.05 1.04 2.68
C ALA A 79 11.79 2.55 2.63
N GLU A 80 11.54 3.17 3.79
CA GLU A 80 11.36 4.62 3.94
C GLU A 80 12.66 5.36 3.60
N GLU A 81 13.82 4.92 4.11
CA GLU A 81 15.13 5.49 3.75
C GLU A 81 15.35 5.48 2.23
N GLY A 82 15.11 4.34 1.58
CA GLY A 82 15.23 4.24 0.12
C GLY A 82 14.27 5.16 -0.63
N LEU A 83 13.03 5.31 -0.15
CA LEU A 83 12.03 6.20 -0.74
C LEU A 83 12.43 7.68 -0.57
N TYR A 84 12.77 8.11 0.64
CA TYR A 84 13.14 9.49 0.91
C TYR A 84 14.42 9.90 0.18
N THR A 85 15.40 9.00 0.05
CA THR A 85 16.57 9.27 -0.82
C THR A 85 16.15 9.41 -2.28
N ALA A 86 15.25 8.54 -2.79
CA ALA A 86 14.73 8.67 -4.16
C ALA A 86 13.98 9.99 -4.40
N ILE A 87 13.16 10.42 -3.43
CA ILE A 87 12.46 11.71 -3.45
C ILE A 87 13.45 12.87 -3.48
N SER A 88 14.48 12.83 -2.62
CA SER A 88 15.50 13.90 -2.54
C SER A 88 16.32 14.07 -3.83
N GLU A 89 16.47 13.00 -4.62
CA GLU A 89 17.18 12.99 -5.90
C GLU A 89 16.25 13.24 -7.10
N ALA A 90 14.92 13.24 -6.91
CA ALA A 90 13.94 13.48 -7.96
C ALA A 90 13.88 14.96 -8.37
N SER A 91 13.50 15.24 -9.62
CA SER A 91 13.42 16.60 -10.13
C SER A 91 12.11 17.35 -9.80
N GLY A 92 11.13 16.66 -9.22
CA GLY A 92 9.82 17.22 -8.90
C GLY A 92 9.41 16.91 -7.48
N ASP A 93 8.45 17.68 -6.97
CA ASP A 93 7.98 17.54 -5.59
C ASP A 93 7.20 16.23 -5.40
N THR A 94 7.30 15.67 -4.20
CA THR A 94 6.53 14.50 -3.78
C THR A 94 5.84 14.79 -2.46
N MET A 95 4.52 14.57 -2.42
CA MET A 95 3.71 14.57 -1.21
C MET A 95 3.71 13.15 -0.63
N THR A 96 4.25 12.99 0.56
CA THR A 96 4.25 11.70 1.25
C THR A 96 3.07 11.64 2.21
N LEU A 97 2.42 10.48 2.29
CA LEU A 97 1.34 10.18 3.22
C LEU A 97 1.68 8.87 3.93
N THR A 98 2.06 8.94 5.20
CA THR A 98 2.49 7.78 5.98
C THR A 98 1.32 7.22 6.78
N PHE A 99 0.80 6.09 6.31
CA PHE A 99 -0.27 5.32 6.90
C PHE A 99 0.31 4.29 7.87
N HIS A 100 0.10 4.54 9.16
CA HIS A 100 0.36 3.56 10.18
C HIS A 100 -0.79 2.56 10.29
N ARG A 101 -0.44 1.30 10.52
CA ARG A 101 -1.40 0.22 10.72
C ARG A 101 -2.30 0.51 11.93
N ALA A 102 -3.62 0.28 11.79
CA ALA A 102 -4.60 0.58 12.85
C ALA A 102 -5.43 -0.65 13.27
N ILE A 103 -5.90 -1.43 12.30
CA ILE A 103 -6.91 -2.46 12.54
C ILE A 103 -6.28 -3.72 13.12
N GLY A 104 -6.71 -4.07 14.33
CA GLY A 104 -6.20 -5.21 15.07
C GLY A 104 -4.75 -5.01 15.51
N GLU A 105 -4.34 -3.77 15.70
CA GLU A 105 -3.01 -3.35 16.14
C GLU A 105 -3.07 -2.78 17.56
N VAL A 106 -2.03 -3.04 18.35
CA VAL A 106 -1.90 -2.55 19.73
C VAL A 106 -0.54 -1.90 20.00
N GLU A 107 0.46 -2.15 19.15
CA GLU A 107 1.83 -1.65 19.32
C GLU A 107 2.08 -0.34 18.57
N ASP A 108 1.29 -0.05 17.53
CA ASP A 108 1.40 1.18 16.76
C ASP A 108 0.33 2.21 17.20
N PRO A 109 0.73 3.35 17.78
CA PRO A 109 -0.22 4.34 18.30
C PRO A 109 -0.72 5.33 17.25
N PHE A 110 -0.15 5.33 16.04
CA PHE A 110 -0.41 6.34 15.02
C PHE A 110 -1.56 5.99 14.08
N GLY A 111 -1.97 4.72 14.04
CA GLY A 111 -2.92 4.22 13.07
C GLY A 111 -4.30 4.90 13.12
N VAL A 112 -4.83 5.22 11.94
CA VAL A 112 -6.18 5.78 11.75
C VAL A 112 -7.06 4.71 11.08
N GLU A 113 -8.10 4.25 11.78
CA GLU A 113 -8.94 3.13 11.32
C GLU A 113 -9.62 3.39 9.97
N ALA A 114 -10.13 4.61 9.74
CA ALA A 114 -10.74 4.98 8.45
C ALA A 114 -9.73 4.95 7.30
N ALA A 115 -8.50 5.42 7.53
CA ALA A 115 -7.42 5.41 6.56
C ALA A 115 -6.94 3.99 6.25
N ASP A 116 -6.85 3.14 7.27
CA ASP A 116 -6.48 1.72 7.14
C ASP A 116 -7.56 0.92 6.37
N HIS A 117 -8.85 1.19 6.64
CA HIS A 117 -9.94 0.64 5.84
C HIS A 117 -9.89 1.07 4.37
N ARG A 118 -9.61 2.36 4.09
CA ARG A 118 -9.39 2.84 2.72
C ARG A 118 -8.22 2.10 2.06
N TRP A 119 -7.09 1.98 2.77
CA TRP A 119 -5.91 1.28 2.28
C TRP A 119 -6.25 -0.16 1.86
N GLU A 120 -6.88 -0.93 2.76
CA GLU A 120 -7.29 -2.30 2.48
C GLU A 120 -8.28 -2.38 1.29
N ALA A 121 -9.26 -1.46 1.23
CA ALA A 121 -10.27 -1.46 0.18
C ALA A 121 -9.70 -1.14 -1.22
N ARG A 122 -8.59 -0.41 -1.29
CA ARG A 122 -7.98 0.07 -2.53
C ARG A 122 -6.80 -0.79 -2.99
N TYR A 123 -5.96 -1.21 -2.05
CA TYR A 123 -4.68 -1.87 -2.31
C TYR A 123 -4.62 -3.29 -1.74
N GLY A 124 -5.58 -3.68 -0.91
CA GLY A 124 -5.51 -4.94 -0.18
C GLY A 124 -5.44 -6.18 -1.06
N ASP A 125 -6.20 -6.22 -2.15
CA ASP A 125 -6.17 -7.38 -3.04
C ASP A 125 -4.82 -7.48 -3.78
N ALA A 126 -4.27 -6.38 -4.28
CA ALA A 126 -2.94 -6.36 -4.91
C ALA A 126 -1.81 -6.69 -3.91
N SER A 127 -1.90 -6.17 -2.68
CA SER A 127 -0.96 -6.51 -1.61
C SER A 127 -1.05 -8.00 -1.27
N LYS A 128 -2.26 -8.55 -1.16
CA LYS A 128 -2.46 -9.99 -0.92
C LYS A 128 -1.92 -10.85 -2.07
N ASP A 129 -2.11 -10.44 -3.31
CA ASP A 129 -1.60 -11.19 -4.46
C ASP A 129 -0.06 -11.14 -4.52
N THR A 130 0.55 -10.07 -4.02
CA THR A 130 2.01 -9.87 -4.04
C THR A 130 2.72 -10.51 -2.84
N VAL A 131 2.18 -10.33 -1.63
CA VAL A 131 2.82 -10.73 -0.35
C VAL A 131 1.89 -11.49 0.59
N SER A 132 0.79 -12.03 0.08
CA SER A 132 -0.15 -12.93 0.79
C SER A 132 -0.96 -12.32 1.94
N VAL A 133 -0.81 -11.03 2.23
CA VAL A 133 -1.62 -10.31 3.23
C VAL A 133 -2.08 -8.97 2.66
N LYS A 134 -3.27 -8.51 3.07
CA LYS A 134 -3.87 -7.28 2.52
C LYS A 134 -3.23 -5.99 3.03
N ARG A 135 -2.65 -6.06 4.21
CA ARG A 135 -2.08 -4.93 4.96
C ARG A 135 -0.66 -5.28 5.37
N ALA A 136 0.23 -5.29 4.39
CA ALA A 136 1.62 -5.70 4.58
C ALA A 136 2.53 -4.47 4.75
N PRO A 137 3.05 -4.17 5.95
CA PRO A 137 4.15 -3.22 6.07
C PRO A 137 5.50 -3.92 5.73
N PRO A 138 6.44 -3.25 5.04
CA PRO A 138 6.25 -2.00 4.32
C PRO A 138 5.49 -2.23 3.01
N THR A 139 4.63 -1.29 2.63
CA THR A 139 4.15 -1.18 1.23
C THR A 139 4.14 0.28 0.83
N ILE A 140 4.72 0.61 -0.33
CA ILE A 140 4.74 1.97 -0.87
C ILE A 140 3.92 2.00 -2.17
N ILE A 141 3.04 2.97 -2.30
CA ILE A 141 2.25 3.22 -3.51
C ILE A 141 2.62 4.57 -4.09
N ILE A 142 3.06 4.60 -5.35
CA ILE A 142 3.35 5.84 -6.08
C ILE A 142 2.18 6.18 -7.00
N ASN A 143 1.67 7.41 -6.86
CA ASN A 143 0.53 8.00 -7.58
C ASN A 143 -0.74 7.14 -7.53
N GLY A 144 -0.87 6.27 -6.53
CA GLY A 144 -1.99 5.35 -6.40
C GLY A 144 -2.03 4.26 -7.48
N GLU A 145 -1.00 4.17 -8.32
CA GLU A 145 -0.96 3.36 -9.55
C GLU A 145 0.04 2.20 -9.45
N THR A 146 1.21 2.47 -8.84
CA THR A 146 2.33 1.51 -8.78
C THR A 146 2.61 1.14 -7.34
N MET A 147 2.59 -0.16 -7.04
CA MET A 147 2.83 -0.73 -5.72
C MET A 147 4.21 -1.36 -5.62
N HIS A 148 4.87 -1.13 -4.49
CA HIS A 148 6.07 -1.81 -4.04
C HIS A 148 5.78 -2.43 -2.67
N ALA A 149 5.51 -3.73 -2.62
CA ALA A 149 5.17 -4.43 -1.38
C ALA A 149 6.36 -5.23 -0.83
N GLY A 150 6.66 -5.04 0.46
CA GLY A 150 7.81 -5.60 1.15
C GLY A 150 9.13 -4.88 0.84
N SER A 151 10.21 -5.30 1.51
CA SER A 151 11.58 -4.85 1.22
C SER A 151 12.41 -5.87 0.45
N GLY A 152 11.96 -7.14 0.38
CA GLY A 152 12.73 -8.22 -0.21
C GLY A 152 14.06 -8.50 0.52
N GLY A 153 14.24 -7.99 1.74
CA GLY A 153 15.52 -8.04 2.46
C GLY A 153 16.60 -7.12 1.88
N LEU A 154 16.23 -6.16 1.03
CA LEU A 154 17.12 -5.13 0.50
C LEU A 154 17.23 -3.97 1.49
N ASP A 155 18.38 -3.29 1.46
CA ASP A 155 18.58 -2.03 2.17
C ASP A 155 18.06 -0.81 1.38
N GLY A 156 18.10 0.38 1.98
CA GLY A 156 17.58 1.61 1.37
C GLY A 156 18.23 1.98 0.04
N GLU A 157 19.56 1.86 -0.08
CA GLU A 157 20.27 2.16 -1.33
C GLU A 157 19.92 1.19 -2.46
N GLN A 158 19.66 -0.08 -2.12
CA GLN A 158 19.19 -1.07 -3.08
C GLN A 158 17.72 -0.88 -3.47
N LEU A 159 16.89 -0.34 -2.58
CA LEU A 159 15.47 -0.05 -2.83
C LEU A 159 15.26 1.23 -3.63
N LYS A 160 16.09 2.25 -3.40
CA LYS A 160 16.08 3.55 -4.09
C LYS A 160 15.80 3.49 -5.61
N PRO A 161 16.53 2.70 -6.43
CA PRO A 161 16.31 2.70 -7.87
C PRO A 161 14.89 2.26 -8.27
N TYR A 162 14.24 1.40 -7.50
CA TYR A 162 12.85 0.98 -7.78
C TYR A 162 11.87 2.13 -7.55
N TYR A 163 12.06 2.92 -6.50
CA TYR A 163 11.21 4.08 -6.22
C TYR A 163 11.48 5.21 -7.19
N ALA A 164 12.75 5.47 -7.54
CA ALA A 164 13.13 6.48 -8.51
C ALA A 164 12.54 6.20 -9.91
N GLU A 165 12.51 4.94 -10.34
CA GLU A 165 11.85 4.55 -11.60
C GLU A 165 10.34 4.86 -11.57
N SER A 166 9.67 4.55 -10.46
CA SER A 166 8.23 4.82 -10.30
C SER A 166 7.91 6.31 -10.18
N LEU A 167 8.75 7.10 -9.51
CA LEU A 167 8.60 8.56 -9.39
C LEU A 167 8.84 9.26 -10.74
N ALA A 168 9.73 8.74 -11.57
CA ALA A 168 9.99 9.28 -12.91
C ALA A 168 8.86 8.96 -13.91
N LYS A 169 7.96 8.02 -13.57
CA LYS A 169 6.85 7.61 -14.43
C LYS A 169 5.69 8.62 -14.29
N PRO A 170 5.24 9.27 -15.38
CA PRO A 170 4.09 10.16 -15.33
C PRO A 170 2.83 9.39 -14.91
N SER A 171 2.03 9.97 -14.00
CA SER A 171 0.71 9.44 -13.65
C SER A 171 -0.25 9.48 -14.83
N SER A 172 -1.30 8.67 -14.79
CA SER A 172 -2.27 8.49 -15.89
C SER A 172 -2.88 9.80 -16.39
N PHE A 173 -3.06 10.77 -15.48
CA PHE A 173 -3.67 12.06 -15.79
C PHE A 173 -2.70 13.25 -15.78
N SER A 174 -1.40 13.01 -15.66
CA SER A 174 -0.35 14.06 -15.63
C SER A 174 -0.37 15.05 -16.80
N GLN A 175 -0.90 14.65 -17.97
CA GLN A 175 -0.99 15.50 -19.17
C GLN A 175 -2.37 16.14 -19.35
N LYS A 176 -3.30 15.95 -18.40
CA LYS A 176 -4.63 16.54 -18.42
C LYS A 176 -4.63 17.91 -17.74
N SER A 177 -5.70 18.67 -17.92
CA SER A 177 -5.91 19.95 -17.25
C SER A 177 -6.94 19.80 -16.14
N ALA A 178 -6.52 20.11 -14.91
CA ALA A 178 -7.38 20.40 -13.77
C ALA A 178 -6.73 21.44 -12.86
N THR A 179 -7.55 22.09 -12.05
CA THR A 179 -7.13 23.01 -10.99
C THR A 179 -7.81 22.58 -9.70
N SER A 180 -7.06 22.52 -8.61
CA SER A 180 -7.59 22.22 -7.28
C SER A 180 -7.33 23.38 -6.35
N SER A 181 -8.30 23.68 -5.48
CA SER A 181 -8.11 24.63 -4.40
C SER A 181 -8.58 24.03 -3.08
N LEU A 182 -7.88 24.43 -2.02
CA LEU A 182 -8.12 24.01 -0.65
C LEU A 182 -7.99 25.23 0.25
N SER A 183 -8.95 25.43 1.15
CA SER A 183 -8.86 26.47 2.17
C SER A 183 -9.44 26.05 3.50
N TRP A 184 -8.88 26.63 4.55
CA TRP A 184 -9.24 26.45 5.95
C TRP A 184 -9.48 27.82 6.57
N SER A 185 -10.56 27.96 7.34
CA SER A 185 -10.86 29.16 8.12
C SER A 185 -11.43 28.80 9.49
N SER A 186 -10.81 29.27 10.57
CA SER A 186 -11.16 28.96 11.95
C SER A 186 -11.03 30.19 12.84
N GLU A 187 -11.92 30.34 13.82
CA GLU A 187 -11.83 31.39 14.84
C GLU A 187 -10.96 30.98 16.04
N ASP A 188 -10.87 29.67 16.32
CA ASP A 188 -10.22 29.09 17.50
C ASP A 188 -9.00 28.22 17.17
N MET A 189 -8.62 28.17 15.89
CA MET A 189 -7.53 27.35 15.32
C MET A 189 -7.74 25.83 15.42
N ALA A 190 -8.92 25.37 15.85
CA ALA A 190 -9.22 23.94 16.03
C ALA A 190 -10.46 23.51 15.23
N THR A 191 -11.53 24.29 15.29
CA THR A 191 -12.77 24.05 14.56
C THR A 191 -12.98 25.16 13.54
N GLY A 192 -13.26 24.77 12.30
CA GLY A 192 -13.30 25.70 11.20
C GLY A 192 -14.12 25.21 10.02
N THR A 193 -14.17 26.05 8.99
CA THR A 193 -14.72 25.74 7.68
C THR A 193 -13.60 25.29 6.76
N LEU A 194 -13.68 24.04 6.32
CA LEU A 194 -12.87 23.48 5.24
C LEU A 194 -13.62 23.69 3.92
N THR A 195 -12.95 24.23 2.91
CA THR A 195 -13.50 24.42 1.56
C THR A 195 -12.57 23.81 0.53
N TRP A 196 -13.13 23.10 -0.45
CA TRP A 196 -12.37 22.46 -1.52
C TRP A 196 -13.06 22.66 -2.87
N ASN A 197 -12.28 22.59 -3.93
CA ASN A 197 -12.77 22.62 -5.30
C ASN A 197 -11.79 21.87 -6.21
N LEU A 198 -12.33 21.09 -7.14
CA LEU A 198 -11.63 20.49 -8.26
C LEU A 198 -12.35 20.88 -9.54
N GLU A 199 -11.68 21.69 -10.35
CA GLU A 199 -12.11 22.04 -11.69
C GLU A 199 -11.37 21.16 -12.68
N ALA A 200 -12.09 20.26 -13.36
CA ALA A 200 -11.55 19.39 -14.39
C ALA A 200 -12.50 19.34 -15.60
N GLY A 201 -11.97 18.94 -16.76
CA GLY A 201 -12.78 18.74 -17.97
C GLY A 201 -13.45 17.36 -18.01
N ASP A 202 -14.12 17.07 -19.14
CA ASP A 202 -14.88 15.82 -19.39
C ASP A 202 -14.04 14.52 -19.33
N TRP A 203 -12.73 14.62 -19.11
CA TRP A 203 -11.85 13.48 -18.92
C TRP A 203 -11.94 12.88 -17.52
N LEU A 204 -12.44 13.64 -16.53
CA LEU A 204 -12.47 13.21 -15.15
C LEU A 204 -13.43 12.03 -14.97
N PRO A 205 -12.98 10.86 -14.48
CA PRO A 205 -13.86 9.73 -14.24
C PRO A 205 -14.98 10.08 -13.26
N GLU A 206 -16.20 9.59 -13.52
CA GLU A 206 -17.35 9.75 -12.60
C GLU A 206 -17.09 9.10 -11.23
N SER A 207 -16.20 8.11 -11.18
CA SER A 207 -15.76 7.46 -9.94
C SER A 207 -14.76 8.28 -9.12
N THR A 208 -14.43 9.50 -9.54
CA THR A 208 -13.50 10.35 -8.81
C THR A 208 -14.09 10.76 -7.46
N THR A 209 -13.33 10.56 -6.40
CA THR A 209 -13.66 10.98 -5.04
C THR A 209 -12.55 11.86 -4.50
N SER A 210 -12.93 12.99 -3.90
CA SER A 210 -11.99 13.90 -3.25
C SER A 210 -11.84 13.52 -1.77
N LEU A 211 -10.62 13.54 -1.27
CA LEU A 211 -10.26 13.22 0.11
C LEU A 211 -9.38 14.33 0.66
N VAL A 212 -9.52 14.62 1.95
CA VAL A 212 -8.55 15.40 2.70
C VAL A 212 -7.90 14.50 3.73
N PHE A 213 -6.57 14.48 3.75
CA PHE A 213 -5.80 13.90 4.84
C PHE A 213 -5.36 15.00 5.80
N VAL A 214 -5.45 14.72 7.10
CA VAL A 214 -4.71 15.50 8.10
C VAL A 214 -3.37 14.80 8.29
N VAL A 215 -2.29 15.52 8.05
CA VAL A 215 -0.93 14.99 8.09
C VAL A 215 -0.11 15.78 9.09
N GLU A 216 0.53 15.08 10.00
CA GLU A 216 1.49 15.63 10.95
C GLU A 216 2.90 15.47 10.37
N ALA A 217 3.66 16.56 10.32
CA ALA A 217 4.95 16.54 9.64
C ALA A 217 5.97 15.63 10.36
N SER A 218 5.95 15.62 11.70
CA SER A 218 6.80 14.77 12.53
C SER A 218 6.05 14.32 13.79
N ALA A 219 6.22 13.07 14.18
CA ALA A 219 5.68 12.53 15.43
C ALA A 219 6.73 11.65 16.14
N THR A 220 7.12 12.01 17.36
CA THR A 220 8.13 11.32 18.16
C THR A 220 7.51 10.19 18.99
N PHE A 221 7.99 8.96 18.78
CA PHE A 221 7.63 7.77 19.54
C PHE A 221 8.85 6.84 19.74
N GLU A 222 9.56 7.07 20.84
CA GLU A 222 10.78 6.35 21.24
C GLU A 222 10.52 4.89 21.62
N GLU A 223 9.28 4.54 21.99
CA GLU A 223 8.90 3.18 22.34
C GLU A 223 8.68 2.26 21.13
N GLY A 224 8.77 2.78 19.89
CA GLY A 224 8.69 1.99 18.67
C GLY A 224 9.85 0.99 18.57
N SER A 225 9.55 -0.29 18.37
CA SER A 225 10.59 -1.34 18.38
C SER A 225 11.51 -1.29 17.15
N ASN A 226 11.16 -0.52 16.12
CA ASN A 226 12.03 -0.29 14.96
C ASN A 226 13.18 0.72 15.24
N GLY A 227 13.11 1.47 16.34
CA GLY A 227 14.17 2.40 16.79
C GLY A 227 14.33 3.69 15.99
N ILE A 228 13.35 4.11 15.16
CA ILE A 228 13.42 5.38 14.42
C ILE A 228 13.29 6.59 15.36
N GLY A 229 12.40 6.51 16.34
CA GLY A 229 12.05 7.64 17.20
C GLY A 229 11.09 8.61 16.50
N ASP A 230 11.55 9.31 15.47
CA ASP A 230 10.77 10.35 14.78
C ASP A 230 10.16 9.86 13.46
N TYR A 231 8.83 9.82 13.39
CA TYR A 231 8.07 9.37 12.22
C TYR A 231 7.57 10.56 11.41
N LEU A 232 7.74 10.52 10.09
CA LEU A 232 7.45 11.65 9.21
C LEU A 232 6.13 11.48 8.44
N ASP A 233 5.50 12.61 8.13
CA ASP A 233 4.31 12.70 7.26
C ASP A 233 3.15 11.78 7.72
N VAL A 234 2.96 11.66 9.03
CA VAL A 234 2.02 10.72 9.65
C VAL A 234 0.59 11.16 9.41
N VAL A 235 -0.21 10.29 8.80
CA VAL A 235 -1.66 10.53 8.61
C VAL A 235 -2.36 10.42 9.96
N ARG A 236 -3.02 11.51 10.40
CA ARG A 236 -3.73 11.63 11.69
C ARG A 236 -5.25 11.57 11.54
N ASP A 237 -5.78 11.91 10.38
CA ASP A 237 -7.19 11.72 10.03
C ASP A 237 -7.38 11.65 8.50
N MET A 238 -8.52 11.13 8.07
CA MET A 238 -8.94 11.06 6.67
C MET A 238 -10.41 11.40 6.53
N ILE A 239 -10.69 12.41 5.71
CA ILE A 239 -12.05 12.87 5.39
C ILE A 239 -12.37 12.54 3.93
N GLU A 240 -13.41 11.74 3.70
CA GLU A 240 -14.04 11.60 2.39
C GLU A 240 -15.01 12.75 2.15
N LEU A 241 -14.76 13.51 1.08
CA LEU A 241 -15.51 14.72 0.76
C LEU A 241 -16.75 14.39 -0.07
N ASN A 242 -17.84 15.12 0.20
CA ASN A 242 -19.06 14.98 -0.59
C ASN A 242 -18.95 15.75 -1.90
N GLY A 243 -18.51 15.05 -2.95
CA GLY A 243 -18.30 15.62 -4.27
C GLY A 243 -16.96 16.35 -4.40
N ASN A 244 -16.75 16.92 -5.59
CA ASN A 244 -15.47 17.52 -5.98
C ASN A 244 -15.37 19.01 -5.67
N SER A 245 -16.44 19.63 -5.17
CA SER A 245 -16.41 20.99 -4.65
C SER A 245 -17.43 21.16 -3.54
N GLY A 246 -17.09 21.97 -2.54
CA GLY A 246 -17.95 22.19 -1.40
C GLY A 246 -17.25 22.83 -0.23
N SER A 247 -17.98 22.92 0.87
CA SER A 247 -17.45 23.31 2.17
C SER A 247 -18.12 22.51 3.28
N MET A 248 -17.41 22.34 4.38
CA MET A 248 -17.91 21.66 5.58
C MET A 248 -17.29 22.25 6.84
N ASN A 249 -18.00 22.11 7.96
CA ASN A 249 -17.39 22.32 9.26
C ASN A 249 -16.57 21.08 9.62
N TYR A 250 -15.36 21.29 10.12
CA TYR A 250 -14.46 20.24 10.53
C TYR A 250 -13.70 20.67 11.78
N THR A 251 -13.35 19.70 12.62
CA THR A 251 -12.53 19.90 13.82
C THR A 251 -11.26 19.10 13.63
N LEU A 252 -10.12 19.78 13.65
CA LEU A 252 -8.81 19.14 13.52
C LEU A 252 -8.60 18.14 14.68
N PRO A 253 -7.96 16.99 14.43
CA PRO A 253 -7.50 16.11 15.50
C PRO A 253 -6.40 16.83 16.30
N LEU A 254 -6.09 16.29 17.47
CA LEU A 254 -4.87 16.70 18.17
C LEU A 254 -3.66 16.12 17.42
N ALA A 255 -2.64 16.96 17.22
CA ALA A 255 -1.32 16.49 16.87
C ALA A 255 -0.83 15.49 17.94
N TRP A 256 -0.03 14.51 17.52
CA TRP A 256 0.67 13.61 18.42
C TRP A 256 1.61 14.39 19.33
N ASP A 257 2.43 15.24 18.73
CA ASP A 257 3.24 16.23 19.41
C ASP A 257 3.35 17.51 18.56
N GLY A 258 4.12 18.49 19.05
CA GLY A 258 4.35 19.71 18.29
C GLY A 258 3.07 20.46 17.88
N GLU A 259 3.21 21.25 16.83
CA GLU A 259 2.16 22.07 16.22
C GLU A 259 2.42 22.15 14.71
N ASP A 260 2.30 21.01 14.01
CA ASP A 260 2.78 20.83 12.63
C ASP A 260 1.80 20.01 11.75
N LEU A 261 0.51 20.04 12.08
CA LEU A 261 -0.58 19.58 11.21
C LEU A 261 -0.73 20.39 9.91
N SER A 262 -0.98 19.64 8.84
CA SER A 262 -1.35 20.12 7.52
C SER A 262 -2.58 19.39 7.00
N LEU A 263 -3.31 20.03 6.08
CA LEU A 263 -4.39 19.41 5.30
C LEU A 263 -3.89 19.16 3.88
N VAL A 264 -4.05 17.94 3.39
CA VAL A 264 -3.63 17.52 2.05
C VAL A 264 -4.86 17.09 1.24
N LEU A 265 -5.17 17.80 0.16
CA LEU A 265 -6.27 17.46 -0.75
C LEU A 265 -5.78 16.51 -1.85
N VAL A 266 -6.41 15.35 -1.95
CA VAL A 266 -6.17 14.39 -3.04
C VAL A 266 -7.46 14.01 -3.74
N HIS A 267 -7.33 13.60 -5.00
CA HIS A 267 -8.42 13.09 -5.82
C HIS A 267 -8.07 11.67 -6.25
N GLN A 268 -8.87 10.72 -5.81
CA GLN A 268 -8.70 9.32 -6.18
C GLN A 268 -9.70 8.94 -7.24
N TRP A 269 -9.27 8.11 -8.19
CA TRP A 269 -10.12 7.56 -9.25
C TRP A 269 -9.90 6.06 -9.39
N GLY A 270 -10.81 5.40 -10.11
CA GLY A 270 -10.67 3.99 -10.48
C GLY A 270 -11.74 3.54 -11.47
N GLU A 271 -11.33 2.74 -12.46
CA GLU A 271 -12.21 2.18 -13.48
C GLU A 271 -12.55 0.72 -13.13
N ARG A 272 -13.30 0.55 -12.03
CA ARG A 272 -13.73 -0.80 -11.62
C ARG A 272 -14.60 -1.40 -12.72
N PRO A 273 -14.30 -2.62 -13.20
CA PRO A 273 -15.18 -3.30 -14.15
C PRO A 273 -16.55 -3.47 -13.51
N VAL A 274 -17.58 -2.90 -14.13
CA VAL A 274 -18.96 -3.19 -13.74
C VAL A 274 -19.20 -4.64 -14.16
N VAL A 275 -19.14 -5.58 -13.22
CA VAL A 275 -19.52 -6.96 -13.49
C VAL A 275 -21.03 -6.93 -13.73
N ALA A 276 -21.43 -6.86 -15.00
CA ALA A 276 -22.82 -7.07 -15.37
C ALA A 276 -23.22 -8.44 -14.81
N CYS A 277 -24.24 -8.47 -13.96
CA CYS A 277 -24.65 -9.59 -13.11
C CYS A 277 -25.01 -10.88 -13.88
N CYS A 278 -24.85 -10.89 -15.20
CA CYS A 278 -25.44 -11.84 -16.13
C CYS A 278 -24.41 -12.62 -16.97
N ASP A 279 -23.10 -12.36 -16.85
CA ASP A 279 -22.08 -13.10 -17.61
C ASP A 279 -21.36 -14.18 -16.78
N VAL A 280 -22.12 -14.83 -15.87
CA VAL A 280 -21.73 -16.14 -15.35
C VAL A 280 -22.12 -17.18 -16.41
N SER A 281 -21.29 -17.30 -17.44
CA SER A 281 -21.20 -18.60 -18.11
C SER A 281 -20.63 -19.57 -17.08
N PRO A 282 -21.33 -20.65 -16.70
CA PRO A 282 -20.77 -21.63 -15.78
C PRO A 282 -19.44 -22.11 -16.39
N PRO A 283 -18.38 -22.27 -15.58
CA PRO A 283 -17.14 -22.84 -16.10
C PRO A 283 -17.50 -24.17 -16.77
N GLU A 284 -17.11 -24.32 -18.05
CA GLU A 284 -17.17 -25.63 -18.70
C GLU A 284 -16.47 -26.62 -17.77
N ASP A 285 -17.21 -27.66 -17.41
CA ASP A 285 -16.86 -28.66 -16.40
C ASP A 285 -15.55 -29.37 -16.79
N GLY A 286 -14.45 -28.73 -16.44
CA GLY A 286 -13.08 -29.08 -16.81
C GLY A 286 -12.51 -30.15 -15.88
N GLY A 287 -13.04 -31.37 -15.97
CA GLY A 287 -12.36 -32.57 -15.52
C GLY A 287 -12.54 -32.97 -14.05
N LEU A 288 -12.73 -34.28 -13.87
CA LEU A 288 -12.89 -34.99 -12.61
C LEU A 288 -11.85 -34.53 -11.56
N PHE A 289 -12.34 -33.87 -10.50
CA PHE A 289 -11.63 -33.34 -9.31
C PHE A 289 -10.93 -31.97 -9.40
N GLY A 290 -11.15 -31.14 -10.43
CA GLY A 290 -10.74 -29.72 -10.36
C GLY A 290 -9.24 -29.48 -10.12
N LEU A 291 -8.40 -30.39 -10.60
CA LEU A 291 -6.94 -30.27 -10.55
C LEU A 291 -6.42 -29.85 -11.93
N PRO A 292 -5.42 -28.94 -12.03
CA PRO A 292 -4.73 -28.69 -13.28
C PRO A 292 -4.14 -30.01 -13.81
N SER A 293 -4.23 -30.23 -15.11
CA SER A 293 -4.00 -31.50 -15.83
C SER A 293 -2.61 -32.14 -15.65
N ILE A 294 -1.68 -31.47 -14.96
CA ILE A 294 -0.36 -32.01 -14.60
C ILE A 294 -0.39 -32.77 -13.26
N GLY A 295 -1.42 -32.57 -12.41
CA GLY A 295 -1.56 -33.21 -11.10
C GLY A 295 -2.15 -34.63 -11.12
N VAL A 296 -2.92 -34.99 -12.15
CA VAL A 296 -3.64 -36.28 -12.21
C VAL A 296 -2.71 -37.47 -12.45
N LEU A 297 -1.53 -37.25 -13.05
CA LEU A 297 -0.59 -38.34 -13.34
C LEU A 297 0.05 -38.93 -12.07
N TRP A 298 0.21 -38.14 -11.00
CA TRP A 298 0.88 -38.60 -9.77
C TRP A 298 -0.05 -39.39 -8.84
N VAL A 299 -1.35 -39.06 -8.81
CA VAL A 299 -2.33 -39.75 -7.95
C VAL A 299 -2.59 -41.17 -8.43
N VAL A 300 -2.64 -41.39 -9.75
CA VAL A 300 -2.84 -42.74 -10.33
C VAL A 300 -1.59 -43.62 -10.13
N VAL A 301 -0.39 -43.05 -10.20
CA VAL A 301 0.87 -43.78 -9.95
C VAL A 301 1.03 -44.13 -8.46
N GLY A 302 0.61 -43.24 -7.55
CA GLY A 302 0.63 -43.50 -6.10
C GLY A 302 -0.31 -44.64 -5.67
N LEU A 303 -1.52 -44.70 -6.24
CA LEU A 303 -2.48 -45.77 -5.95
C LEU A 303 -2.06 -47.13 -6.53
N ALA A 304 -1.41 -47.15 -7.70
CA ALA A 304 -0.84 -48.37 -8.26
C ALA A 304 0.34 -48.91 -7.43
N GLY A 305 1.16 -48.02 -6.85
CA GLY A 305 2.27 -48.39 -5.97
C GLY A 305 1.82 -49.02 -4.64
N ALA A 306 0.78 -48.47 -4.01
CA ALA A 306 0.24 -49.01 -2.76
C ALA A 306 -0.41 -50.39 -2.94
N ALA A 307 -1.09 -50.63 -4.06
CA ALA A 307 -1.70 -51.92 -4.37
C ALA A 307 -0.66 -53.04 -4.62
N LEU A 308 0.48 -52.70 -5.23
CA LEU A 308 1.58 -53.65 -5.46
C LEU A 308 2.32 -54.03 -4.16
N VAL A 309 2.44 -53.10 -3.20
CA VAL A 309 3.04 -53.37 -1.89
C VAL A 309 2.11 -54.18 -0.99
N ALA A 310 0.80 -53.91 -1.00
CA ALA A 310 -0.18 -54.68 -0.24
C ALA A 310 -0.30 -56.14 -0.71
N ASN A 311 -0.24 -56.39 -2.02
CA ASN A 311 -0.35 -57.75 -2.57
C ASN A 311 0.89 -58.62 -2.29
N ASN A 312 2.07 -58.01 -2.08
CA ASN A 312 3.28 -58.76 -1.77
C ASN A 312 3.39 -59.15 -0.29
N HIS A 313 2.68 -58.44 0.59
CA HIS A 313 2.62 -58.75 2.02
C HIS A 313 1.63 -59.89 2.36
N SER A 314 0.62 -60.12 1.50
CA SER A 314 -0.37 -61.21 1.63
C SER A 314 0.11 -62.58 1.13
N ARG A 315 1.29 -62.67 0.51
CA ARG A 315 1.84 -63.93 -0.06
C ARG A 315 2.91 -64.61 0.81
N LYS A 316 3.12 -64.12 2.04
CA LYS A 316 4.14 -64.65 2.97
C LYS A 316 3.57 -65.16 4.30
N GLU A 317 2.30 -65.56 4.32
CA GLU A 317 1.76 -66.46 5.35
C GLU A 317 1.16 -67.71 4.70
#